data_AF-A0A8S4E688-F1
#
_entry.id   AF-A0A8S4E688-F1
#
_cell.length_a   1.000
_cell.length_b   1.000
_cell.length_c   1.000
_cell.angle_alpha   90.00
_cell.angle_beta   90.00
_cell.angle_gamma   90.00
#
_symmetry.space_group_name_H-M   'P 1'
#
loop_
_entity.id
_entity.type
_entity.pdbx_description
1 polymer ?
#
loop_
_entity_poly.entity_id
_entity_poly.type
_entity_poly.pdbx_seq_one_letter_code
_entity_poly.pdbx_strand_id
1 'polypeptide(L)'
;MVLKQLDWASVKNQFKQTWLTTLLSIVLFAGVTYFLIWAESQTIRSNLMLEELVSAAVTVDVHSDDEVSRLEGRVVHTVGPLRILEPITEPDYNIQVQAVKLRKRVQMYQWIEETSDQEHFLTEPGDESQKTYWYHKDWRDYVVDSNLFYIRPGHENPTSMPLFSETHVADYVKIGWLNLGLDVKRKVNDYYEIWSDSRPERTDIKLHSGFYFHGDSALEHEVGDLRVHFSYAGREEDTYTAVGLVEAGTIQPYTAPSFPSADPISLLRKGSFSLQQVHDLERRDANVHTWKYRFLGFIQVFASAMTLHPDWVPLFLQCTWVSNNLRRCSRVWVNFVLSVSYTLFIVSLPWLVHKPMFGLLVLCLAAAPALHYSTALARPAPRDPRDPRAPTRWHNDYR
;
A
#
# COMPACT_ATOMS: atom_id res chain seq x y z
N MET A 1 46.05 -2.32 21.88
CA MET A 1 44.98 -1.51 21.27
C MET A 1 43.78 -1.63 22.18
N VAL A 2 43.60 -0.70 23.11
CA VAL A 2 42.53 -0.76 24.11
C VAL A 2 41.22 -0.45 23.38
N LEU A 3 40.32 -1.44 23.30
CA LEU A 3 38.93 -1.20 22.92
C LEU A 3 38.40 -0.11 23.87
N LYS A 4 38.18 1.10 23.36
CA LYS A 4 37.49 2.13 24.13
C LYS A 4 36.06 1.64 24.29
N GLN A 5 35.80 0.92 25.39
CA GLN A 5 34.49 0.40 25.72
C GLN A 5 33.54 1.59 25.87
N LEU A 6 32.34 1.44 25.32
CA LEU A 6 31.26 2.42 25.43
C LEU A 6 31.07 2.77 26.90
N ASP A 7 31.19 4.05 27.27
CA ASP A 7 31.03 4.46 28.67
C ASP A 7 29.57 4.30 29.10
N TRP A 8 29.30 3.21 29.81
CA TRP A 8 27.96 2.83 30.24
C TRP A 8 27.33 3.87 31.17
N ALA A 9 28.15 4.65 31.89
CA ALA A 9 27.66 5.74 32.73
C ALA A 9 27.08 6.88 31.88
N SER A 10 27.72 7.23 30.77
CA SER A 10 27.23 8.23 29.81
C SER A 10 25.92 7.78 29.16
N VAL A 11 25.82 6.51 28.76
CA VAL A 11 24.59 5.94 28.16
C VAL A 11 23.41 6.00 29.14
N LYS A 12 23.64 5.62 30.41
CA LYS A 12 22.60 5.64 31.45
C LYS A 12 22.12 7.06 31.75
N ASN A 13 23.03 8.02 31.79
CA ASN A 13 22.69 9.43 32.04
C ASN A 13 21.91 10.04 30.86
N GLN A 14 22.34 9.74 29.63
CA GLN A 14 21.64 10.20 28.43
C GLN A 14 20.22 9.61 28.34
N PHE A 15 20.06 8.32 28.66
CA PHE A 15 18.76 7.68 28.69
C PHE A 15 17.83 8.33 29.71
N LYS A 16 18.30 8.64 30.93
CA LYS A 16 17.47 9.34 31.93
C LYS A 16 16.98 10.71 31.44
N GLN A 17 17.80 11.43 30.69
CA GLN A 17 17.46 12.74 30.17
C GLN A 17 16.52 12.68 28.95
N THR A 18 16.62 11.60 28.16
CA THR A 18 15.94 11.47 26.85
C THR A 18 14.98 10.27 26.80
N TRP A 19 14.51 9.77 27.94
CA TRP A 19 13.78 8.50 28.03
C TRP A 19 12.51 8.48 27.18
N LEU A 20 11.80 9.62 27.07
CA LEU A 20 10.56 9.71 26.31
C LEU A 20 10.80 9.61 24.79
N THR A 21 11.77 10.38 24.26
CA THR A 21 12.08 10.38 22.82
C THR A 21 12.75 9.09 22.39
N THR A 22 13.55 8.48 23.26
CA THR A 22 14.15 7.17 23.01
C THR A 22 13.10 6.06 23.01
N LEU A 23 12.18 6.05 23.98
CA LEU A 23 11.07 5.08 24.00
C LEU A 23 10.20 5.20 22.75
N LEU A 24 9.80 6.41 22.39
CA LEU A 24 9.01 6.66 21.18
C LEU A 24 9.73 6.14 19.93
N SER A 25 11.01 6.47 19.78
CA SER A 25 11.81 6.03 18.63
C SER A 25 11.96 4.50 18.58
N ILE A 26 12.11 3.83 19.73
CA ILE A 26 12.18 2.36 19.81
C ILE A 26 10.85 1.74 19.36
N VAL A 27 9.71 2.28 19.81
CA VAL A 27 8.38 1.80 19.41
C VAL A 27 8.18 1.96 17.90
N LEU A 28 8.51 3.15 17.36
CA LEU A 28 8.42 3.41 15.92
C LEU A 28 9.33 2.45 15.12
N PHE A 29 10.55 2.21 15.61
CA PHE A 29 11.52 1.33 14.98
C PHE A 29 11.07 -0.16 15.01
N ALA A 30 10.52 -0.62 16.12
CA ALA A 30 9.96 -1.97 16.23
C ALA A 30 8.76 -2.15 15.30
N GLY A 31 7.86 -1.15 15.25
CA GLY A 31 6.70 -1.15 14.38
C GLY A 31 7.06 -1.22 12.89
N VAL A 32 8.01 -0.38 12.44
CA VAL A 32 8.44 -0.41 11.02
C VAL A 32 9.20 -1.69 10.67
N THR A 33 9.96 -2.26 11.61
CA THR A 33 10.66 -3.53 11.40
C THR A 33 9.67 -4.67 11.22
N TYR A 34 8.66 -4.75 12.10
CA TYR A 34 7.58 -5.71 11.96
C TYR A 34 6.84 -5.53 10.63
N PHE A 35 6.48 -4.29 10.29
CA PHE A 35 5.81 -3.95 9.04
C PHE A 35 6.61 -4.40 7.80
N LEU A 36 7.92 -4.13 7.76
CA LEU A 36 8.78 -4.54 6.66
C LEU A 36 8.85 -6.06 6.53
N ILE A 37 9.08 -6.78 7.63
CA ILE A 37 9.14 -8.25 7.63
C ILE A 37 7.79 -8.84 7.18
N TRP A 38 6.69 -8.30 7.69
CA TRP A 38 5.34 -8.73 7.31
C TRP A 38 5.07 -8.49 5.83
N ALA A 39 5.40 -7.30 5.30
CA ALA A 39 5.20 -6.95 3.89
C ALA A 39 6.03 -7.84 2.94
N GLU A 40 7.29 -8.13 3.30
CA GLU A 40 8.14 -9.06 2.55
C GLU A 40 7.58 -10.49 2.58
N SER A 41 7.20 -10.97 3.77
CA SER A 41 6.64 -12.31 3.94
C SER A 41 5.35 -12.48 3.13
N GLN A 42 4.49 -11.46 3.12
CA GLN A 42 3.26 -11.46 2.34
C GLN A 42 3.54 -11.51 0.83
N THR A 43 4.53 -10.76 0.36
CA THR A 43 4.95 -10.77 -1.05
C THR A 43 5.48 -12.13 -1.47
N ILE A 44 6.33 -12.74 -0.64
CA ILE A 44 6.89 -14.07 -0.93
C ILE A 44 5.78 -15.12 -0.95
N ARG A 45 4.89 -15.11 0.05
CA ARG A 45 3.73 -16.01 0.11
C ARG A 45 2.85 -15.89 -1.13
N SER A 46 2.49 -14.66 -1.53
CA SER A 46 1.69 -14.40 -2.73
C SER A 46 2.36 -14.94 -3.99
N ASN A 47 3.67 -14.72 -4.16
CA ASN A 47 4.41 -15.24 -5.30
C ASN A 47 4.46 -16.78 -5.34
N LEU A 48 4.64 -17.44 -4.20
CA LEU A 48 4.66 -18.90 -4.12
C LEU A 48 3.28 -19.50 -4.42
N MET A 49 2.21 -18.90 -3.88
CA MET A 49 0.83 -19.32 -4.20
C MET A 49 0.50 -19.11 -5.67
N LEU A 50 0.97 -18.02 -6.28
CA LEU A 50 0.81 -17.76 -7.70
C LEU A 50 1.55 -18.80 -8.54
N GLU A 51 2.78 -19.17 -8.15
CA GLU A 51 3.57 -20.20 -8.83
C GLU A 51 2.90 -21.58 -8.74
N GLU A 52 2.37 -21.94 -7.57
CA GLU A 52 1.61 -23.17 -7.35
C GLU A 52 0.34 -23.21 -8.21
N LEU A 53 -0.45 -22.12 -8.19
CA LEU A 53 -1.66 -21.98 -9.01
C LEU A 53 -1.37 -22.18 -10.50
N VAL A 54 -0.34 -21.49 -11.00
CA VAL A 54 0.04 -21.54 -12.42
C VAL A 54 0.59 -22.91 -12.80
N SER A 55 1.34 -23.57 -11.90
CA SER A 55 1.85 -24.91 -12.14
C SER A 55 0.74 -25.98 -12.21
N ALA A 56 -0.34 -25.77 -11.46
CA ALA A 56 -1.51 -26.65 -11.44
C ALA A 56 -2.51 -26.37 -12.56
N ALA A 57 -2.41 -25.21 -13.21
CA ALA A 57 -3.39 -24.75 -14.19
C ALA A 57 -3.29 -25.50 -15.52
N VAL A 58 -4.44 -25.97 -16.01
CA VAL A 58 -4.60 -26.53 -17.36
C VAL A 58 -5.28 -25.49 -18.25
N THR A 59 -4.67 -25.18 -19.40
CA THR A 59 -5.25 -24.26 -20.38
C THR A 59 -6.35 -24.96 -21.16
N VAL A 60 -7.56 -24.41 -21.16
CA VAL A 60 -8.72 -24.99 -21.83
C VAL A 60 -9.32 -24.00 -22.80
N ASP A 61 -9.66 -24.48 -23.99
CA ASP A 61 -10.46 -23.72 -24.96
C ASP A 61 -11.93 -23.78 -24.55
N VAL A 62 -12.56 -22.63 -24.53
CA VAL A 62 -13.95 -22.49 -24.07
C VAL A 62 -14.96 -22.80 -25.16
N HIS A 63 -14.47 -22.93 -26.40
CA HIS A 63 -15.26 -23.26 -27.58
C HIS A 63 -15.27 -24.76 -27.89
N SER A 64 -14.40 -25.56 -27.26
CA SER A 64 -14.47 -27.01 -27.35
C SER A 64 -15.55 -27.54 -26.39
N ASP A 65 -16.31 -28.55 -26.85
CA ASP A 65 -17.23 -29.35 -26.01
C ASP A 65 -16.43 -30.28 -25.07
N ASP A 66 -15.57 -29.70 -24.25
CA ASP A 66 -14.95 -30.43 -23.15
C ASP A 66 -15.96 -30.57 -22.02
N GLU A 67 -16.28 -31.81 -21.66
CA GLU A 67 -17.23 -32.10 -20.59
C GLU A 67 -16.75 -31.47 -19.28
N VAL A 68 -17.59 -30.60 -18.68
CA VAL A 68 -17.39 -29.94 -17.38
C VAL A 68 -16.87 -30.90 -16.31
N SER A 69 -17.38 -32.13 -16.32
CA SER A 69 -17.01 -33.20 -15.38
C SER A 69 -15.52 -33.58 -15.42
N ARG A 70 -14.80 -33.33 -16.53
CA ARG A 70 -13.35 -33.61 -16.63
C ARG A 70 -12.50 -32.54 -15.95
N LEU A 71 -13.02 -31.33 -15.82
CA LEU A 71 -12.32 -30.20 -15.20
C LEU A 71 -12.62 -30.05 -13.71
N GLU A 72 -13.62 -30.76 -13.20
CA GLU A 72 -14.02 -30.72 -11.81
C GLU A 72 -12.82 -31.03 -10.87
N GLY A 73 -12.57 -30.13 -9.92
CA GLY A 73 -11.44 -30.22 -8.98
C GLY A 73 -10.07 -29.87 -9.58
N ARG A 74 -10.01 -29.37 -10.82
CA ARG A 74 -8.76 -28.90 -11.45
C ARG A 74 -8.69 -27.38 -11.51
N VAL A 75 -7.46 -26.86 -11.48
CA VAL A 75 -7.20 -25.46 -11.78
C VAL A 75 -7.23 -25.29 -13.30
N VAL A 76 -8.00 -24.33 -13.79
CA VAL A 76 -8.22 -24.09 -15.21
C VAL A 76 -7.82 -22.67 -15.55
N HIS A 77 -7.07 -22.52 -16.64
CA HIS A 77 -6.87 -21.25 -17.33
C HIS A 77 -7.77 -21.21 -18.56
N THR A 78 -8.60 -20.18 -18.65
CA THR A 78 -9.58 -20.01 -19.71
C THR A 78 -9.63 -18.56 -20.19
N VAL A 79 -9.89 -18.37 -21.48
CA VAL A 79 -9.95 -17.05 -22.11
C VAL A 79 -11.18 -17.02 -22.99
N GLY A 80 -12.06 -16.03 -22.80
CA GLY A 80 -13.22 -15.89 -23.66
C GLY A 80 -14.07 -14.66 -23.35
N PRO A 81 -15.07 -14.38 -24.20
CA PRO A 81 -16.04 -13.33 -23.96
C PRO A 81 -16.93 -13.67 -22.76
N LEU A 82 -17.26 -12.65 -21.97
CA LEU A 82 -18.27 -12.76 -20.93
C LEU A 82 -19.65 -12.96 -21.53
N ARG A 83 -20.38 -13.95 -21.00
CA ARG A 83 -21.79 -14.22 -21.27
C ARG A 83 -22.60 -13.95 -20.01
N ILE A 84 -23.56 -13.06 -20.09
CA ILE A 84 -24.38 -12.63 -18.96
C ILE A 84 -25.80 -13.06 -19.28
N LEU A 85 -26.40 -13.89 -18.43
CA LEU A 85 -27.73 -14.45 -18.73
C LEU A 85 -28.84 -13.43 -18.52
N GLU A 86 -28.72 -12.63 -17.47
CA GLU A 86 -29.74 -11.67 -17.05
C GLU A 86 -29.11 -10.28 -16.91
N PRO A 87 -29.69 -9.24 -17.54
CA PRO A 87 -29.22 -7.87 -17.36
C PRO A 87 -29.53 -7.38 -15.95
N ILE A 88 -28.63 -6.57 -15.38
CA ILE A 88 -28.92 -5.85 -14.14
C ILE A 88 -29.80 -4.65 -14.46
N THR A 89 -30.91 -4.50 -13.76
CA THR A 89 -31.91 -3.45 -13.99
C THR A 89 -32.15 -2.59 -12.76
N GLU A 90 -32.22 -1.28 -12.97
CA GLU A 90 -32.62 -0.26 -11.98
C GLU A 90 -33.83 0.51 -12.58
N PRO A 91 -35.06 -0.01 -12.39
CA PRO A 91 -36.24 0.46 -13.10
C PRO A 91 -36.65 1.89 -12.75
N ASP A 92 -36.42 2.32 -11.50
CA ASP A 92 -36.65 3.70 -11.06
C ASP A 92 -35.90 4.73 -11.92
N TYR A 93 -34.77 4.33 -12.52
CA TYR A 93 -33.90 5.18 -13.32
C TYR A 93 -33.90 4.82 -14.81
N ASN A 94 -34.73 3.84 -15.21
CA ASN A 94 -34.76 3.25 -16.55
C ASN A 94 -33.39 2.76 -17.04
N ILE A 95 -32.63 2.12 -16.15
CA ILE A 95 -31.30 1.58 -16.46
C ILE A 95 -31.37 0.07 -16.60
N GLN A 96 -30.86 -0.44 -17.71
CA GLN A 96 -30.71 -1.86 -17.98
C GLN A 96 -29.34 -2.09 -18.63
N VAL A 97 -28.48 -2.87 -17.98
CA VAL A 97 -27.13 -3.13 -18.49
C VAL A 97 -26.79 -4.61 -18.37
N GLN A 98 -26.32 -5.20 -19.47
CA GLN A 98 -25.66 -6.50 -19.46
C GLN A 98 -24.19 -6.31 -19.07
N ALA A 99 -23.92 -6.34 -17.77
CA ALA A 99 -22.59 -6.23 -17.20
C ALA A 99 -22.45 -7.05 -15.90
N VAL A 100 -21.22 -7.39 -15.51
CA VAL A 100 -20.93 -8.16 -14.29
C VAL A 100 -21.30 -7.37 -13.04
N LYS A 101 -21.09 -6.05 -13.06
CA LYS A 101 -21.44 -5.15 -11.97
C LYS A 101 -22.14 -3.90 -12.45
N LEU A 102 -23.10 -3.43 -11.67
CA LEU A 102 -23.70 -2.11 -11.75
C LEU A 102 -23.50 -1.40 -10.41
N ARG A 103 -22.90 -0.21 -10.43
CA ARG A 103 -22.63 0.60 -9.25
C ARG A 103 -23.46 1.87 -9.31
N LYS A 104 -24.37 2.01 -8.35
CA LYS A 104 -25.14 3.21 -8.05
C LYS A 104 -24.36 4.05 -7.05
N ARG A 105 -23.93 5.24 -7.46
CA ARG A 105 -23.27 6.23 -6.59
C ARG A 105 -24.26 7.32 -6.24
N VAL A 106 -24.57 7.46 -4.96
CA VAL A 106 -25.45 8.49 -4.42
C VAL A 106 -24.60 9.52 -3.69
N GLN A 107 -24.88 10.80 -3.93
CA GLN A 107 -24.26 11.91 -3.21
C GLN A 107 -25.33 12.93 -2.81
N MET A 108 -25.15 13.58 -1.66
CA MET A 108 -26.03 14.62 -1.14
C MET A 108 -25.34 15.97 -1.22
N TYR A 109 -26.08 16.98 -1.68
CA TYR A 109 -25.65 18.37 -1.68
C TYR A 109 -25.79 18.93 -0.28
N GLN A 110 -24.69 19.38 0.31
CA GLN A 110 -24.66 19.77 1.71
C GLN A 110 -23.52 20.76 1.99
N TRP A 111 -23.61 21.46 3.11
CA TRP A 111 -22.53 22.33 3.59
C TRP A 111 -21.31 21.52 3.99
N ILE A 112 -20.14 22.07 3.69
CA ILE A 112 -18.84 21.56 4.10
C ILE A 112 -18.08 22.73 4.72
N GLU A 113 -17.51 22.46 5.89
CA GLU A 113 -16.52 23.32 6.52
C GLU A 113 -15.13 22.89 6.07
N GLU A 114 -14.39 23.84 5.49
CA GLU A 114 -12.95 23.69 5.29
C GLU A 114 -12.21 24.64 6.23
N THR A 115 -11.01 24.23 6.63
CA THR A 115 -10.18 24.97 7.59
C THR A 115 -8.86 25.31 6.93
N SER A 116 -8.47 26.58 6.95
CA SER A 116 -7.15 27.02 6.53
C SER A 116 -6.28 27.30 7.76
N ASP A 117 -5.30 26.44 7.99
CA ASP A 117 -4.26 26.67 8.99
C ASP A 117 -3.18 27.58 8.38
N GLN A 118 -3.22 28.88 8.69
CA GLN A 118 -2.05 29.75 8.45
C GLN A 118 -1.11 29.62 9.65
N GLU A 119 -0.13 28.72 9.55
CA GLU A 119 0.98 28.68 10.51
C GLU A 119 1.93 29.84 10.24
N HIS A 120 1.81 30.93 11.00
CA HIS A 120 2.82 31.98 11.04
C HIS A 120 4.07 31.48 11.78
N PHE A 121 5.09 31.03 11.03
CA PHE A 121 6.35 30.47 11.56
C PHE A 121 7.32 31.49 12.21
N LEU A 122 6.91 32.74 12.46
CA LEU A 122 7.82 33.79 12.93
C LEU A 122 7.14 34.76 13.91
N THR A 123 6.66 34.32 15.07
CA THR A 123 6.43 35.27 16.19
C THR A 123 6.53 34.59 17.56
N GLU A 124 6.90 35.41 18.53
CA GLU A 124 7.19 35.17 19.95
C GLU A 124 6.18 34.28 20.72
N PRO A 125 6.55 33.74 21.90
CA PRO A 125 5.70 32.83 22.65
C PRO A 125 4.46 33.55 23.21
N GLY A 126 3.36 33.55 22.47
CA GLY A 126 2.10 34.14 22.93
C GLY A 126 0.95 34.21 21.93
N ASP A 127 1.17 34.04 20.62
CA ASP A 127 0.09 34.24 19.64
C ASP A 127 -0.74 32.97 19.39
N GLU A 128 -2.03 33.08 19.67
CA GLU A 128 -3.07 32.09 19.40
C GLU A 128 -3.17 31.84 17.89
N SER A 129 -3.14 30.58 17.47
CA SER A 129 -3.34 30.18 16.08
C SER A 129 -4.71 30.65 15.57
N GLN A 130 -4.74 31.68 14.71
CA GLN A 130 -5.98 32.15 14.09
C GLN A 130 -6.41 31.17 12.99
N LYS A 131 -7.32 30.25 13.31
CA LYS A 131 -7.95 29.37 12.32
C LYS A 131 -9.04 30.12 11.57
N THR A 132 -8.97 30.09 10.24
CA THR A 132 -10.02 30.64 9.37
C THR A 132 -10.86 29.50 8.81
N TYR A 133 -12.17 29.56 9.03
CA TYR A 133 -13.15 28.59 8.53
C TYR A 133 -13.89 29.16 7.32
N TRP A 134 -14.09 28.32 6.31
CA TRP A 134 -14.80 28.67 5.09
C TRP A 134 -15.84 27.60 4.79
N TYR A 135 -17.03 28.05 4.42
CA TYR A 135 -18.19 27.19 4.18
C TYR A 135 -18.58 27.28 2.72
N HIS A 136 -18.72 26.12 2.09
CA HIS A 136 -19.26 26.03 0.74
C HIS A 136 -20.16 24.78 0.66
N LYS A 137 -21.00 24.74 -0.37
CA LYS A 137 -21.91 23.61 -0.60
C LYS A 137 -21.33 22.74 -1.71
N ASP A 138 -21.20 21.44 -1.45
CA ASP A 138 -20.74 20.46 -2.45
C ASP A 138 -21.38 19.09 -2.18
N TRP A 139 -21.17 18.18 -3.12
CA TRP A 139 -21.72 16.84 -3.14
C TRP A 139 -20.82 15.84 -2.42
N ARG A 140 -21.34 15.19 -1.37
CA ARG A 140 -20.62 14.13 -0.64
C ARG A 140 -21.39 12.82 -0.68
N ASP A 141 -20.66 11.72 -0.73
CA ASP A 141 -21.20 10.35 -0.68
C ASP A 141 -21.50 9.86 0.75
N TYR A 142 -21.33 10.74 1.74
CA TYR A 142 -21.66 10.54 3.15
C TYR A 142 -22.27 11.81 3.75
N VAL A 143 -23.02 11.63 4.84
CA VAL A 143 -23.62 12.75 5.60
C VAL A 143 -22.53 13.48 6.38
N VAL A 144 -22.37 14.79 6.17
CA VAL A 144 -21.49 15.64 6.97
C VAL A 144 -22.27 16.18 8.15
N ASP A 145 -21.84 15.81 9.35
CA ASP A 145 -22.45 16.27 10.59
C ASP A 145 -22.15 17.76 10.83
N SER A 146 -23.11 18.61 10.47
CA SER A 146 -23.03 20.07 10.70
C SER A 146 -23.03 20.44 12.18
N ASN A 147 -23.29 19.50 13.10
CA ASN A 147 -23.16 19.78 14.53
C ASN A 147 -21.71 20.08 14.93
N LEU A 148 -20.75 19.59 14.14
CA LEU A 148 -19.32 19.77 14.38
C LEU A 148 -18.77 21.06 13.76
N PHE A 149 -19.59 21.83 13.04
CA PHE A 149 -19.15 23.10 12.45
C PHE A 149 -18.89 24.16 13.52
N TYR A 150 -17.84 24.95 13.31
CA TYR A 150 -17.48 26.10 14.13
C TYR A 150 -18.59 27.16 14.12
N ILE A 151 -19.13 27.48 12.93
CA ILE A 151 -20.28 28.37 12.73
C ILE A 151 -21.45 27.55 12.18
N ARG A 152 -22.31 27.08 13.08
CA ARG A 152 -23.51 26.32 12.73
C ARG A 152 -24.65 27.15 12.11
N PRO A 153 -25.02 28.33 12.65
CA PRO A 153 -26.19 29.04 12.14
C PRO A 153 -26.04 29.38 10.65
N GLY A 154 -26.99 28.91 9.83
CA GLY A 154 -26.98 29.07 8.37
C GLY A 154 -26.29 27.94 7.58
N HIS A 155 -25.66 26.97 8.26
CA HIS A 155 -24.93 25.85 7.66
C HIS A 155 -25.45 24.49 8.15
N GLU A 156 -26.77 24.34 8.26
CA GLU A 156 -27.40 23.11 8.74
C GLU A 156 -27.50 22.08 7.62
N ASN A 157 -27.09 20.84 7.91
CA ASN A 157 -27.20 19.70 7.01
C ASN A 157 -28.26 18.70 7.52
N PRO A 158 -28.86 17.89 6.64
CA PRO A 158 -29.70 16.78 7.05
C PRO A 158 -28.91 15.76 7.89
N THR A 159 -29.58 15.13 8.84
CA THR A 159 -28.96 14.12 9.74
C THR A 159 -28.84 12.73 9.11
N SER A 160 -29.51 12.50 7.98
CA SER A 160 -29.51 11.20 7.28
C SER A 160 -29.71 11.38 5.78
N MET A 161 -29.23 10.40 5.01
CA MET A 161 -29.42 10.33 3.56
C MET A 161 -30.47 9.24 3.25
N PRO A 162 -31.54 9.53 2.48
CA PRO A 162 -32.61 8.56 2.25
C PRO A 162 -32.27 7.47 1.22
N LEU A 163 -31.22 7.67 0.42
CA LEU A 163 -30.71 6.70 -0.55
C LEU A 163 -29.22 6.46 -0.33
N PHE A 164 -28.75 5.25 -0.60
CA PHE A 164 -27.35 4.86 -0.39
C PHE A 164 -26.70 4.36 -1.67
N SER A 165 -25.38 4.53 -1.74
CA SER A 165 -24.57 3.94 -2.80
C SER A 165 -24.56 2.42 -2.66
N GLU A 166 -24.70 1.73 -3.79
CA GLU A 166 -24.81 0.27 -3.82
C GLU A 166 -24.10 -0.27 -5.06
N THR A 167 -23.60 -1.51 -4.99
CA THR A 167 -23.06 -2.22 -6.15
C THR A 167 -23.74 -3.56 -6.28
N HIS A 168 -24.54 -3.71 -7.33
CA HIS A 168 -25.18 -4.97 -7.70
C HIS A 168 -24.22 -5.78 -8.57
N VAL A 169 -24.15 -7.08 -8.30
CA VAL A 169 -23.31 -8.03 -9.04
C VAL A 169 -24.24 -9.04 -9.70
N ALA A 170 -24.09 -9.27 -11.00
CA ALA A 170 -24.92 -10.23 -11.74
C ALA A 170 -24.75 -11.63 -11.16
N ASP A 171 -25.84 -12.38 -11.02
CA ASP A 171 -25.82 -13.74 -10.44
C ASP A 171 -25.10 -14.73 -11.36
N TYR A 172 -25.49 -14.75 -12.63
CA TYR A 172 -25.01 -15.71 -13.62
C TYR A 172 -24.14 -15.04 -14.69
N VAL A 173 -22.83 -15.18 -14.52
CA VAL A 173 -21.82 -14.72 -15.48
C VAL A 173 -20.97 -15.91 -15.89
N LYS A 174 -20.79 -16.10 -17.19
CA LYS A 174 -20.02 -17.20 -17.78
C LYS A 174 -18.88 -16.71 -18.64
N ILE A 175 -17.85 -17.54 -18.74
CA ILE A 175 -16.88 -17.53 -19.83
C ILE A 175 -17.06 -18.87 -20.53
N GLY A 176 -17.59 -18.83 -21.76
CA GLY A 176 -18.13 -20.00 -22.46
C GLY A 176 -19.04 -20.85 -21.59
N TRP A 177 -18.61 -22.05 -21.19
CA TRP A 177 -19.42 -22.98 -20.39
C TRP A 177 -19.18 -22.89 -18.87
N LEU A 178 -18.13 -22.19 -18.41
CA LEU A 178 -17.78 -22.05 -16.99
C LEU A 178 -18.46 -20.83 -16.36
N ASN A 179 -19.12 -21.00 -15.22
CA ASN A 179 -19.63 -19.88 -14.42
C ASN A 179 -18.50 -19.20 -13.63
N LEU A 180 -18.65 -17.91 -13.32
CA LEU A 180 -17.72 -17.17 -12.45
C LEU A 180 -18.26 -17.06 -11.02
N GLY A 181 -17.47 -17.52 -10.05
CA GLY A 181 -17.77 -17.39 -8.63
C GLY A 181 -17.80 -15.93 -8.16
N LEU A 182 -18.41 -15.68 -7.00
CA LEU A 182 -18.57 -14.31 -6.46
C LEU A 182 -17.22 -13.60 -6.27
N ASP A 183 -16.21 -14.29 -5.72
CA ASP A 183 -14.89 -13.71 -5.50
C ASP A 183 -14.11 -13.43 -6.78
N VAL A 184 -14.39 -14.19 -7.84
CA VAL A 184 -13.86 -13.93 -9.18
C VAL A 184 -14.55 -12.69 -9.77
N LYS A 185 -15.89 -12.63 -9.73
CA LYS A 185 -16.68 -11.46 -10.15
C LYS A 185 -16.26 -10.17 -9.42
N ARG A 186 -15.91 -10.26 -8.12
CA ARG A 186 -15.42 -9.11 -7.32
C ARG A 186 -14.16 -8.46 -7.89
N LYS A 187 -13.35 -9.17 -8.69
CA LYS A 187 -12.12 -8.64 -9.31
C LYS A 187 -12.37 -7.77 -10.54
N VAL A 188 -13.58 -7.78 -11.09
CA VAL A 188 -14.00 -6.89 -12.19
C VAL A 188 -14.19 -5.47 -11.63
N ASN A 189 -13.26 -4.56 -11.93
CA ASN A 189 -13.23 -3.19 -11.39
C ASN A 189 -13.01 -2.11 -12.46
N ASP A 190 -13.14 -2.48 -13.74
CA ASP A 190 -13.09 -1.56 -14.89
C ASP A 190 -14.44 -0.86 -15.06
N TYR A 191 -14.71 0.13 -14.21
CA TYR A 191 -15.97 0.88 -14.24
C TYR A 191 -16.00 1.90 -15.38
N TYR A 192 -17.08 1.87 -16.16
CA TYR A 192 -17.45 2.85 -17.16
C TYR A 192 -18.72 3.58 -16.72
N GLU A 193 -18.74 4.90 -16.88
CA GLU A 193 -19.86 5.75 -16.51
C GLU A 193 -21.02 5.61 -17.51
N ILE A 194 -22.24 5.60 -16.99
CA ILE A 194 -23.47 5.55 -17.80
C ILE A 194 -24.00 6.97 -17.91
N TRP A 195 -23.89 7.53 -19.12
CA TRP A 195 -24.52 8.79 -19.48
C TRP A 195 -25.87 8.49 -20.11
N SER A 196 -26.91 8.45 -19.28
CA SER A 196 -28.28 8.22 -19.75
C SER A 196 -28.89 9.51 -20.28
N ASP A 197 -29.55 9.41 -21.43
CA ASP A 197 -30.37 10.48 -22.01
C ASP A 197 -31.87 10.21 -21.86
N SER A 198 -32.26 9.02 -21.37
CA SER A 198 -33.65 8.65 -21.21
C SER A 198 -34.18 9.11 -19.86
N ARG A 199 -35.18 9.99 -19.87
CA ARG A 199 -35.86 10.45 -18.66
C ARG A 199 -36.58 9.25 -17.98
N PRO A 200 -36.45 9.09 -16.65
CA PRO A 200 -37.25 8.13 -15.90
C PRO A 200 -38.76 8.33 -16.08
N GLU A 201 -39.54 7.28 -15.88
CA GLU A 201 -41.02 7.39 -15.84
C GLU A 201 -41.48 8.21 -14.63
N ARG A 202 -40.72 8.13 -13.54
CA ARG A 202 -40.94 8.85 -12.29
C ARG A 202 -40.66 10.36 -12.45
N THR A 203 -41.70 11.17 -12.26
CA THR A 203 -41.64 12.63 -12.40
C THR A 203 -40.88 13.33 -11.28
N ASP A 204 -40.72 12.67 -10.12
CA ASP A 204 -39.95 13.17 -8.99
C ASP A 204 -38.43 13.15 -9.25
N ILE A 205 -37.96 12.35 -10.21
CA ILE A 205 -36.55 12.23 -10.58
C ILE A 205 -36.26 13.10 -11.80
N LYS A 206 -35.33 14.03 -11.66
CA LYS A 206 -34.93 14.93 -12.75
C LYS A 206 -33.62 14.45 -13.36
N LEU A 207 -33.51 14.47 -14.69
CA LEU A 207 -32.31 14.06 -15.42
C LEU A 207 -31.61 15.30 -15.98
N HIS A 208 -30.32 15.47 -15.67
CA HIS A 208 -29.48 16.49 -16.29
C HIS A 208 -28.04 15.99 -16.42
N SER A 209 -27.48 16.05 -17.62
CA SER A 209 -26.10 15.63 -17.93
C SER A 209 -25.77 14.21 -17.44
N GLY A 210 -26.70 13.25 -17.58
CA GLY A 210 -26.53 11.86 -17.14
C GLY A 210 -26.53 11.63 -15.62
N PHE A 211 -26.86 12.66 -14.82
CA PHE A 211 -27.12 12.54 -13.39
C PHE A 211 -28.62 12.58 -13.12
N TYR A 212 -29.06 11.75 -12.18
CA TYR A 212 -30.44 11.70 -11.70
C TYR A 212 -30.54 12.45 -10.38
N PHE A 213 -31.39 13.46 -10.31
CA PHE A 213 -31.54 14.35 -9.16
C PHE A 213 -32.85 14.07 -8.43
N HIS A 214 -32.75 13.96 -7.11
CA HIS A 214 -33.87 13.96 -6.18
C HIS A 214 -33.82 15.28 -5.42
N GLY A 215 -34.71 16.19 -5.80
CA GLY A 215 -34.74 17.58 -5.36
C GLY A 215 -35.72 18.35 -6.23
N ASP A 216 -35.97 19.62 -5.97
CA ASP A 216 -36.97 20.38 -6.75
C ASP A 216 -36.50 20.71 -8.18
N SER A 217 -35.19 20.94 -8.35
CA SER A 217 -34.57 21.29 -9.64
C SER A 217 -33.28 20.48 -9.89
N ALA A 218 -32.95 20.28 -11.17
CA ALA A 218 -31.68 19.64 -11.57
C ALA A 218 -30.54 20.65 -11.85
N LEU A 219 -30.85 21.94 -11.78
CA LEU A 219 -29.88 23.03 -12.02
C LEU A 219 -29.63 23.84 -10.75
N GLU A 220 -30.68 24.06 -9.97
CA GLU A 220 -30.64 24.77 -8.70
C GLU A 220 -30.75 23.75 -7.58
N HIS A 221 -29.66 23.56 -6.83
CA HIS A 221 -29.56 22.53 -5.81
C HIS A 221 -29.70 23.12 -4.41
N GLU A 222 -30.52 22.47 -3.59
CA GLU A 222 -30.73 22.81 -2.19
C GLU A 222 -30.06 21.79 -1.26
N VAL A 223 -29.81 22.21 -0.02
CA VAL A 223 -29.16 21.34 0.96
C VAL A 223 -30.08 20.17 1.29
N GLY A 224 -29.59 18.96 1.05
CA GLY A 224 -30.36 17.71 1.17
C GLY A 224 -30.76 17.09 -0.17
N ASP A 225 -30.61 17.80 -1.29
CA ASP A 225 -30.81 17.22 -2.60
C ASP A 225 -29.83 16.08 -2.85
N LEU A 226 -30.28 15.05 -3.58
CA LEU A 226 -29.45 13.92 -3.96
C LEU A 226 -29.17 13.93 -5.45
N ARG A 227 -27.94 13.56 -5.82
CA ARG A 227 -27.60 13.16 -7.18
C ARG A 227 -27.18 11.72 -7.19
N VAL A 228 -27.65 11.00 -8.20
CA VAL A 228 -27.38 9.59 -8.42
C VAL A 228 -26.71 9.44 -9.78
N HIS A 229 -25.62 8.70 -9.81
CA HIS A 229 -24.90 8.37 -11.03
C HIS A 229 -24.60 6.88 -11.08
N PHE A 230 -24.67 6.30 -12.28
CA PHE A 230 -24.50 4.87 -12.47
C PHE A 230 -23.24 4.59 -13.28
N SER A 231 -22.56 3.51 -12.92
CA SER A 231 -21.40 3.00 -13.65
C SER A 231 -21.46 1.47 -13.70
N TYR A 232 -20.97 0.86 -14.76
CA TYR A 232 -20.94 -0.60 -14.91
C TYR A 232 -19.53 -1.12 -15.15
N ALA A 233 -19.27 -2.39 -14.84
CA ALA A 233 -17.98 -3.03 -15.08
C ALA A 233 -18.15 -4.46 -15.64
N GLY A 234 -17.28 -4.84 -16.58
CA GLY A 234 -17.32 -6.11 -17.32
C GLY A 234 -18.58 -6.23 -18.18
N ARG A 235 -18.57 -5.60 -19.36
CA ARG A 235 -19.70 -5.67 -20.30
C ARG A 235 -19.82 -7.09 -20.88
N GLU A 236 -21.03 -7.47 -21.30
CA GLU A 236 -21.18 -8.64 -22.16
C GLU A 236 -20.26 -8.54 -23.40
N GLU A 237 -19.72 -9.67 -23.84
CA GLU A 237 -18.74 -9.81 -24.92
C GLU A 237 -17.33 -9.26 -24.63
N ASP A 238 -17.11 -8.55 -23.52
CA ASP A 238 -15.75 -8.22 -23.10
C ASP A 238 -14.96 -9.51 -22.86
N THR A 239 -13.78 -9.61 -23.48
CA THR A 239 -12.93 -10.79 -23.32
C THR A 239 -12.18 -10.72 -21.99
N TYR A 240 -12.23 -11.78 -21.20
CA TYR A 240 -11.48 -11.93 -19.96
C TYR A 240 -10.65 -13.21 -19.97
N THR A 241 -9.54 -13.15 -19.25
CA THR A 241 -8.71 -14.30 -18.89
C THR A 241 -8.94 -14.62 -17.43
N ALA A 242 -9.39 -15.84 -17.13
CA ALA A 242 -9.63 -16.33 -15.78
C ALA A 242 -8.71 -17.52 -15.46
N VAL A 243 -8.21 -17.56 -14.23
CA VAL A 243 -7.49 -18.72 -13.67
C VAL A 243 -8.05 -19.01 -12.28
N GLY A 244 -8.50 -20.24 -12.07
CA GLY A 244 -9.05 -20.66 -10.77
C GLY A 244 -9.42 -22.12 -10.75
N LEU A 245 -9.83 -22.60 -9.57
CA LEU A 245 -10.31 -23.96 -9.37
C LEU A 245 -11.73 -24.09 -9.92
N VAL A 246 -12.02 -25.17 -10.66
CA VAL A 246 -13.39 -25.46 -11.10
C VAL A 246 -14.08 -26.36 -10.09
N GLU A 247 -15.15 -25.85 -9.48
CA GLU A 247 -16.05 -26.60 -8.60
C GLU A 247 -17.50 -26.41 -9.03
N ALA A 248 -18.23 -27.50 -9.23
CA ALA A 248 -19.59 -27.54 -9.76
C ALA A 248 -19.77 -26.68 -11.03
N GLY A 249 -18.79 -26.75 -11.96
CA GLY A 249 -18.80 -25.95 -13.18
C GLY A 249 -18.64 -24.44 -12.97
N THR A 250 -18.16 -24.01 -11.80
CA THR A 250 -17.92 -22.61 -11.44
C THR A 250 -16.44 -22.41 -11.11
N ILE A 251 -15.85 -21.35 -11.66
CA ILE A 251 -14.48 -20.93 -11.33
C ILE A 251 -14.49 -20.23 -9.98
N GLN A 252 -13.78 -20.81 -9.02
CA GLN A 252 -13.63 -20.33 -7.66
C GLN A 252 -12.15 -20.03 -7.34
N PRO A 253 -11.90 -19.25 -6.27
CA PRO A 253 -10.56 -19.12 -5.69
C PRO A 253 -9.96 -20.49 -5.33
N TYR A 254 -8.72 -20.71 -5.75
CA TYR A 254 -7.94 -21.90 -5.42
C TYR A 254 -7.25 -21.74 -4.06
N THR A 255 -7.46 -22.70 -3.17
CA THR A 255 -6.74 -22.79 -1.91
C THR A 255 -5.46 -23.60 -2.13
N ALA A 256 -4.31 -22.94 -2.00
CA ALA A 256 -3.00 -23.57 -2.12
C ALA A 256 -2.76 -24.59 -0.98
N PRO A 257 -2.57 -25.89 -1.27
CA PRO A 257 -2.25 -26.91 -0.25
C PRO A 257 -1.02 -26.57 0.59
N SER A 258 -0.03 -25.90 -0.01
CA SER A 258 1.19 -25.46 0.68
C SER A 258 0.94 -24.34 1.71
N PHE A 259 -0.19 -23.63 1.59
CA PHE A 259 -0.52 -22.47 2.43
C PHE A 259 -2.02 -22.49 2.84
N PRO A 260 -2.46 -23.44 3.68
CA PRO A 260 -3.88 -23.62 4.01
C PRO A 260 -4.49 -22.46 4.80
N SER A 261 -3.67 -21.66 5.49
CA SER A 261 -4.12 -20.48 6.26
C SER A 261 -4.08 -19.18 5.46
N ALA A 262 -3.72 -19.23 4.18
CA ALA A 262 -3.69 -18.07 3.31
C ALA A 262 -5.02 -17.90 2.57
N ASP A 263 -5.34 -16.65 2.24
CA ASP A 263 -6.54 -16.36 1.46
C ASP A 263 -6.45 -17.03 0.08
N PRO A 264 -7.53 -17.67 -0.39
CA PRO A 264 -7.50 -18.41 -1.64
C PRO A 264 -7.30 -17.47 -2.83
N ILE A 265 -6.61 -17.95 -3.85
CA ILE A 265 -6.16 -17.15 -5.00
C ILE A 265 -6.93 -17.51 -6.26
N SER A 266 -7.38 -16.49 -6.98
CA SER A 266 -7.87 -16.61 -8.35
C SER A 266 -7.34 -15.44 -9.16
N LEU A 267 -7.25 -15.59 -10.48
CA LEU A 267 -6.81 -14.53 -11.36
C LEU A 267 -7.96 -14.20 -12.31
N LEU A 268 -8.21 -12.91 -12.52
CA LEU A 268 -9.16 -12.43 -13.51
C LEU A 268 -8.63 -11.13 -14.09
N ARG A 269 -8.36 -11.11 -15.39
CA ARG A 269 -7.90 -9.90 -16.11
C ARG A 269 -8.69 -9.69 -17.38
N LYS A 270 -9.01 -8.42 -17.67
CA LYS A 270 -9.63 -8.02 -18.94
C LYS A 270 -8.61 -8.13 -20.07
N GLY A 271 -8.97 -8.83 -21.13
CA GLY A 271 -8.13 -9.13 -22.30
C GLY A 271 -7.78 -10.62 -22.42
N SER A 272 -7.21 -10.97 -23.57
CA SER A 272 -6.74 -12.33 -23.88
C SER A 272 -5.26 -12.48 -23.53
N PHE A 273 -4.96 -13.23 -22.48
CA PHE A 273 -3.60 -13.48 -22.02
C PHE A 273 -3.32 -14.98 -21.92
N SER A 274 -2.11 -15.37 -22.33
CA SER A 274 -1.59 -16.70 -22.02
C SER A 274 -1.32 -16.84 -20.52
N LEU A 275 -1.29 -18.09 -20.04
CA LEU A 275 -1.01 -18.39 -18.63
C LEU A 275 0.32 -17.76 -18.14
N GLN A 276 1.37 -17.79 -18.97
CA GLN A 276 2.65 -17.16 -18.65
C GLN A 276 2.56 -15.62 -18.59
N GLN A 277 1.82 -15.00 -19.51
CA GLN A 277 1.61 -13.56 -19.48
C GLN A 277 0.83 -13.11 -18.24
N VAL A 278 -0.22 -13.84 -17.84
CA VAL A 278 -0.96 -13.55 -16.61
C VAL A 278 -0.05 -13.65 -15.41
N HIS A 279 0.71 -14.74 -15.29
CA HIS A 279 1.69 -14.94 -14.22
C HIS A 279 2.67 -13.75 -14.12
N ASP A 280 3.25 -13.31 -15.24
CA ASP A 280 4.21 -12.21 -15.25
C ASP A 280 3.58 -10.87 -14.87
N LEU A 281 2.34 -10.62 -15.28
CA LEU A 281 1.59 -9.42 -14.91
C LEU A 281 1.28 -9.39 -13.40
N GLU A 282 0.75 -10.49 -12.85
CA GLU A 282 0.46 -10.59 -11.42
C GLU A 282 1.72 -10.45 -10.56
N ARG A 283 2.82 -11.08 -11.00
CA ARG A 283 4.12 -10.95 -10.34
C ARG A 283 4.64 -9.53 -10.36
N ARG A 284 4.49 -8.82 -11.48
CA ARG A 284 4.89 -7.40 -11.58
C ARG A 284 4.06 -6.53 -10.65
N ASP A 285 2.74 -6.70 -10.61
CA ASP A 285 1.85 -5.92 -9.75
C ASP A 285 2.17 -6.15 -8.27
N ALA A 286 2.35 -7.41 -7.86
CA ALA A 286 2.78 -7.77 -6.50
C ALA A 286 4.11 -7.10 -6.15
N ASN A 287 5.11 -7.16 -7.04
CA ASN A 287 6.41 -6.53 -6.84
C ASN A 287 6.32 -5.00 -6.72
N VAL A 288 5.48 -4.34 -7.53
CA VAL A 288 5.29 -2.88 -7.45
C VAL A 288 4.76 -2.48 -6.08
N HIS A 289 3.83 -3.23 -5.51
CA HIS A 289 3.35 -2.99 -4.14
C HIS A 289 4.45 -3.19 -3.10
N THR A 290 5.27 -4.23 -3.21
CA THR A 290 6.42 -4.45 -2.32
C THR A 290 7.41 -3.28 -2.38
N TRP A 291 7.74 -2.78 -3.58
CA TRP A 291 8.63 -1.63 -3.73
C TRP A 291 8.06 -0.36 -3.08
N LYS A 292 6.75 -0.13 -3.18
CA LYS A 292 6.07 0.97 -2.46
C LYS A 292 6.22 0.82 -0.95
N TYR A 293 5.96 -0.38 -0.41
CA TYR A 293 6.10 -0.65 1.03
C TYR A 293 7.55 -0.58 1.53
N ARG A 294 8.54 -1.01 0.73
CA ARG A 294 9.96 -0.84 1.02
C ARG A 294 10.34 0.63 1.11
N PHE A 295 9.89 1.44 0.15
CA PHE A 295 10.16 2.87 0.14
C PHE A 295 9.51 3.58 1.33
N LEU A 296 8.24 3.26 1.62
CA LEU A 296 7.54 3.79 2.78
C LEU A 296 8.22 3.37 4.10
N GLY A 297 8.57 2.10 4.23
CA GLY A 297 9.30 1.59 5.39
C GLY A 297 10.68 2.22 5.54
N PHE A 298 11.38 2.50 4.44
CA PHE A 298 12.64 3.24 4.48
C PHE A 298 12.46 4.67 4.99
N ILE A 299 11.47 5.42 4.49
CA ILE A 299 11.15 6.76 4.98
C ILE A 299 10.85 6.71 6.48
N GLN A 300 10.06 5.73 6.92
CA GLN A 300 9.70 5.59 8.32
C GLN A 300 10.90 5.21 9.22
N VAL A 301 11.81 4.33 8.75
CA VAL A 301 13.08 4.04 9.47
C VAL A 301 13.92 5.31 9.59
N PHE A 302 14.05 6.06 8.50
CA PHE A 302 14.80 7.31 8.48
C PHE A 302 14.20 8.37 9.41
N ALA A 303 12.87 8.53 9.41
CA ALA A 303 12.17 9.40 10.33
C ALA A 303 12.39 8.97 11.79
N SER A 304 12.30 7.67 12.09
CA SER A 304 12.55 7.10 13.42
C SER A 304 14.00 7.33 13.88
N ALA A 305 14.97 7.26 12.96
CA ALA A 305 16.36 7.59 13.25
C ALA A 305 16.56 9.10 13.50
N MET A 306 15.73 9.95 12.88
CA MET A 306 15.76 11.41 13.08
C MET A 306 15.13 11.87 14.39
N THR A 307 14.13 11.16 14.91
CA THR A 307 13.48 11.43 16.21
C THR A 307 14.34 11.04 17.41
N LEU A 308 15.33 10.16 17.21
CA LEU A 308 16.33 9.88 18.24
C LEU A 308 17.08 11.16 18.61
N HIS A 309 17.25 11.38 19.92
CA HIS A 309 17.93 12.57 20.43
C HIS A 309 19.33 12.71 19.81
N PRO A 310 19.73 13.91 19.33
CA PRO A 310 20.97 14.10 18.57
C PRO A 310 22.23 13.53 19.22
N ASP A 311 22.29 13.55 20.55
CA ASP A 311 23.42 13.08 21.36
C ASP A 311 23.65 11.55 21.31
N TRP A 312 22.68 10.76 20.86
CA TRP A 312 22.86 9.32 20.68
C TRP A 312 23.83 9.01 19.55
N VAL A 313 23.77 9.77 18.44
CA VAL A 313 24.63 9.56 17.27
C VAL A 313 26.13 9.68 17.62
N PRO A 314 26.63 10.77 18.27
CA PRO A 314 28.03 10.85 18.64
C PRO A 314 28.44 9.78 19.66
N LEU A 315 27.56 9.35 20.57
CA LEU A 315 27.83 8.22 21.47
C LEU A 315 28.07 6.92 20.69
N PHE A 316 27.23 6.59 19.71
CA PHE A 316 27.42 5.41 18.86
C PHE A 316 28.67 5.51 17.96
N LEU A 317 28.99 6.70 17.47
CA LEU A 317 30.16 6.94 16.61
C LEU A 317 31.50 6.92 17.37
N GLN A 318 31.50 6.87 18.71
CA GLN A 318 32.71 6.68 19.52
C GLN A 318 33.26 5.25 19.46
N CYS A 319 32.51 4.30 18.89
CA CYS A 319 32.96 2.93 18.67
C CYS A 319 34.25 2.89 17.81
N THR A 320 35.22 2.07 18.23
CA THR A 320 36.54 1.92 17.57
C THR A 320 36.45 1.45 16.12
N TRP A 321 35.35 0.80 15.77
CA TRP A 321 35.07 0.25 14.44
C TRP A 321 34.66 1.31 13.42
N VAL A 322 34.25 2.50 13.89
CA VAL A 322 33.77 3.58 13.02
C VAL A 322 34.94 4.49 12.62
N SER A 323 35.06 4.76 11.32
CA SER A 323 36.09 5.65 10.76
C SER A 323 35.90 7.11 11.16
N ASN A 324 37.01 7.87 11.18
CA ASN A 324 36.98 9.32 11.39
C ASN A 324 36.20 10.06 10.29
N ASN A 325 36.06 9.46 9.10
CA ASN A 325 35.35 10.06 7.96
C ASN A 325 33.84 10.14 8.23
N LEU A 326 33.24 9.08 8.77
CA LEU A 326 31.81 9.08 9.13
C LEU A 326 31.51 10.05 10.28
N ARG A 327 32.43 10.20 11.23
CA ARG A 327 32.33 11.16 12.34
C ARG A 327 32.26 12.63 11.90
N ARG A 328 32.78 12.96 10.70
CA ARG A 328 32.77 14.32 10.15
C ARG A 328 31.53 14.62 9.31
N CYS A 329 30.72 13.62 9.01
CA CYS A 329 29.50 13.79 8.23
C CYS A 329 28.39 14.46 9.07
N SER A 330 27.43 15.09 8.38
CA SER A 330 26.23 15.61 9.03
C SER A 330 25.40 14.47 9.63
N ARG A 331 24.65 14.77 10.70
CA ARG A 331 23.70 13.83 11.32
C ARG A 331 22.73 13.24 10.28
N VAL A 332 22.29 14.07 9.33
CA VAL A 332 21.39 13.68 8.23
C VAL A 332 22.00 12.57 7.39
N TRP A 333 23.25 12.74 6.97
CA TRP A 333 23.94 11.74 6.16
C TRP A 333 24.18 10.44 6.92
N VAL A 334 24.61 10.52 8.18
CA VAL A 334 24.84 9.33 9.01
C VAL A 334 23.56 8.50 9.17
N ASN A 335 22.45 9.14 9.54
CA ASN A 335 21.17 8.47 9.69
C ASN A 335 20.64 7.93 8.36
N PHE A 336 20.86 8.63 7.24
CA PHE A 336 20.48 8.15 5.92
C PHE A 336 21.20 6.85 5.58
N VAL A 337 22.53 6.82 5.72
CA VAL A 337 23.35 5.63 5.45
C VAL A 337 22.95 4.46 6.36
N LEU A 338 22.76 4.71 7.66
CA LEU A 338 22.32 3.67 8.60
C LEU A 338 20.92 3.14 8.27
N SER A 339 19.99 4.02 7.85
CA SER A 339 18.62 3.64 7.49
C SER A 339 18.58 2.81 6.20
N VAL A 340 19.36 3.17 5.18
CA VAL A 340 19.52 2.36 3.97
C VAL A 340 20.11 0.99 4.30
N SER A 341 21.21 0.94 5.06
CA SER A 341 21.81 -0.33 5.49
C SER A 341 20.83 -1.19 6.29
N TYR A 342 20.10 -0.59 7.23
CA TYR A 342 19.15 -1.32 8.08
C TYR A 342 17.97 -1.87 7.28
N THR A 343 17.38 -1.06 6.40
CA THR A 343 16.24 -1.50 5.58
C THR A 343 16.63 -2.62 4.64
N LEU A 344 17.79 -2.54 3.97
CA LEU A 344 18.31 -3.64 3.15
C LEU A 344 18.58 -4.90 3.99
N PHE A 345 19.10 -4.75 5.21
CA PHE A 345 19.31 -5.87 6.12
C PHE A 345 17.99 -6.56 6.46
N ILE A 346 16.97 -5.82 6.88
CA ILE A 346 15.64 -6.39 7.19
C ILE A 346 15.01 -7.05 5.97
N VAL A 347 15.08 -6.41 4.80
CA VAL A 347 14.60 -6.99 3.54
C VAL A 347 15.37 -8.27 3.20
N SER A 348 16.66 -8.39 3.51
CA SER A 348 17.41 -9.61 3.20
C SER A 348 16.94 -10.84 3.98
N LEU A 349 16.43 -10.68 5.21
CA LEU A 349 16.14 -11.80 6.12
C LEU A 349 15.11 -12.79 5.55
N PRO A 350 13.91 -12.36 5.10
CA PRO A 350 12.94 -13.29 4.51
C PRO A 350 13.45 -13.93 3.22
N TRP A 351 14.20 -13.19 2.41
CA TRP A 351 14.71 -13.69 1.13
C TRP A 351 15.84 -14.71 1.29
N LEU A 352 16.60 -14.70 2.39
CA LEU A 352 17.60 -15.73 2.68
C LEU A 352 17.01 -17.14 2.77
N VAL A 353 15.76 -17.26 3.25
CA VAL A 353 15.07 -18.54 3.40
C VAL A 353 14.58 -19.06 2.04
N HIS A 354 13.98 -18.19 1.23
CA HIS A 354 13.31 -18.60 -0.01
C HIS A 354 14.20 -18.53 -1.26
N LYS A 355 15.10 -17.55 -1.35
CA LYS A 355 16.06 -17.37 -2.46
C LYS A 355 17.43 -16.95 -1.91
N PRO A 356 18.24 -17.91 -1.41
CA PRO A 356 19.44 -17.60 -0.62
C PRO A 356 20.47 -16.76 -1.38
N MET A 357 20.63 -16.96 -2.70
CA MET A 357 21.54 -16.14 -3.50
C MET A 357 21.13 -14.67 -3.57
N PHE A 358 19.83 -14.39 -3.74
CA PHE A 358 19.31 -13.03 -3.76
C PHE A 358 19.41 -12.39 -2.37
N GLY A 359 19.01 -13.12 -1.32
CA GLY A 359 19.16 -12.68 0.06
C GLY A 359 20.61 -12.35 0.43
N LEU A 360 21.56 -13.20 0.05
CA LEU A 360 23.00 -12.99 0.28
C LEU A 360 23.50 -11.72 -0.43
N LEU A 361 23.11 -11.52 -1.69
CA LEU A 361 23.49 -10.33 -2.46
C LEU A 361 22.99 -9.05 -1.78
N VAL A 362 21.73 -9.03 -1.37
CA VAL A 362 21.13 -7.87 -0.68
C VAL A 362 21.78 -7.66 0.69
N LEU A 363 22.10 -8.74 1.42
CA LEU A 363 22.81 -8.67 2.70
C LEU A 363 24.22 -8.10 2.55
N CYS A 364 24.97 -8.51 1.51
CA CYS A 364 26.27 -7.94 1.19
C CYS A 364 26.16 -6.45 0.87
N LEU A 365 25.12 -6.05 0.12
CA LEU A 365 24.85 -4.65 -0.19
C LEU A 365 24.52 -3.83 1.08
N ALA A 366 23.74 -4.42 2.01
CA ALA A 366 23.44 -3.81 3.30
C ALA A 366 24.69 -3.55 4.15
N ALA A 367 25.68 -4.44 4.08
CA ALA A 367 26.94 -4.33 4.81
C ALA A 367 27.96 -3.39 4.15
N ALA A 368 27.81 -3.07 2.86
CA ALA A 368 28.80 -2.28 2.11
C ALA A 368 29.08 -0.88 2.72
N PRO A 369 28.08 -0.09 3.16
CA PRO A 369 28.36 1.19 3.82
C PRO A 369 29.08 1.04 5.16
N ALA A 370 28.71 0.02 5.94
CA ALA A 370 29.37 -0.27 7.21
C ALA A 370 30.85 -0.64 6.99
N LEU A 371 31.15 -1.43 5.94
CA LEU A 371 32.51 -1.78 5.55
C LEU A 371 33.30 -0.56 5.04
N HIS A 372 32.71 0.25 4.16
CA HIS A 372 33.35 1.46 3.63
C HIS A 372 33.73 2.46 4.73
N TYR A 373 32.87 2.61 5.74
CA TYR A 373 33.13 3.48 6.89
C TYR A 373 33.80 2.76 8.07
N SER A 374 34.23 1.50 7.92
CA SER A 374 34.94 0.76 8.97
C SER A 374 36.42 1.13 9.05
N THR A 375 36.99 1.05 10.26
CA THR A 375 38.44 1.13 10.48
C THR A 375 39.16 -0.18 10.16
N ALA A 376 38.43 -1.28 9.94
CA ALA A 376 38.98 -2.63 9.71
C ALA A 376 39.65 -2.77 8.32
N LEU A 377 39.17 -2.02 7.33
CA LEU A 377 39.76 -1.99 5.98
C LEU A 377 40.82 -0.88 5.80
N ALA A 378 41.00 -0.02 6.81
CA ALA A 378 42.02 1.03 6.75
C ALA A 378 43.41 0.39 6.95
N ARG A 379 44.27 0.47 5.92
CA ARG A 379 45.68 0.08 6.04
C ARG A 379 46.31 0.90 7.18
N PRO A 380 47.06 0.28 8.13
CA PRO A 380 47.80 1.04 9.11
C PRO A 380 48.73 2.01 8.36
N ALA A 381 48.60 3.30 8.66
CA ALA A 381 49.49 4.31 8.10
C ALA A 381 50.95 3.91 8.42
N PRO A 382 51.91 4.05 7.49
CA PRO A 382 53.31 3.84 7.79
C PRO A 382 53.71 4.74 8.97
N ARG A 383 54.34 4.15 9.99
CA ARG A 383 54.84 4.89 11.16
C ARG A 383 55.86 5.93 10.67
N ASP A 384 55.57 7.20 10.87
CA ASP A 384 56.53 8.28 10.66
C ASP A 384 57.65 8.16 11.72
N PRO A 385 58.94 8.05 11.33
CA PRO A 385 60.07 7.98 12.27
C PRO A 385 60.24 9.21 13.18
N ARG A 386 59.43 10.26 13.02
CA ARG A 386 59.58 11.56 13.71
C ARG A 386 58.58 11.83 14.83
N ASP A 387 57.88 10.82 15.36
CA ASP A 387 56.97 11.01 16.51
C ASP A 387 57.78 11.29 17.81
N PRO A 388 57.62 12.46 18.48
CA PRO A 388 58.40 12.83 19.67
C PRO A 388 58.06 12.03 20.94
N ARG A 389 57.09 11.11 20.90
CA ARG A 389 56.63 10.35 22.07
C ARG A 389 57.24 8.96 22.13
N ALA A 390 58.56 8.88 22.28
CA ALA A 390 59.24 7.68 22.74
C ALA A 390 59.80 7.94 24.15
N PRO A 391 59.64 7.03 25.14
CA PRO A 391 60.41 7.13 26.36
C PRO A 391 61.87 6.95 26.00
N THR A 392 62.68 7.97 26.26
CA THR A 392 64.12 7.99 26.02
C THR A 392 64.77 6.81 26.75
N ARG A 393 65.22 5.82 25.97
CA ARG A 393 66.05 4.73 26.46
C ARG A 393 67.46 5.31 26.66
N TRP A 394 67.82 5.60 27.91
CA TRP A 394 69.15 6.06 28.28
C TRP A 394 70.20 5.06 27.81
N HIS A 395 71.08 5.48 26.89
CA HIS A 395 72.34 4.81 26.64
C HIS A 395 73.35 5.34 27.65
N ASN A 396 73.77 4.48 28.59
CA ASN A 396 75.05 4.63 29.26
C ASN A 396 76.13 4.28 28.23
N ASP A 397 76.82 5.30 27.73
CA ASP A 397 78.20 5.15 27.32
C ASP A 397 79.02 4.72 28.55
N TYR A 398 79.92 3.75 28.40
CA TYR A 398 81.35 3.93 28.68
C TYR A 398 82.14 2.77 28.07
N ARG A 399 83.30 3.16 27.58
CA ARG A 399 84.41 2.34 27.10
C ARG A 399 84.81 1.22 28.05
#